data_AF-M5NWK5-F1
#
_entry.id   AF-M5NWK5-F1
#
_cell.length_a   1.000
_cell.length_b   1.000
_cell.length_c   1.000
_cell.angle_alpha   90.00
_cell.angle_beta   90.00
_cell.angle_gamma   90.00
#
_symmetry.space_group_name_H-M   'P 1'
#
loop_
_entity.id
_entity.type
_entity.pdbx_description
1 polymer ?
#
loop_
_entity_poly.entity_id
_entity_poly.type
_entity_poly.pdbx_seq_one_letter_code
_entity_poly.pdbx_strand_id
1 'polypeptide(L)'
;MKENDMTKENRNLVILEAEREQAKMRLENEISSIRNMLDNLESKLKNNQQLYISDGLQGNGSNIDKHLAQLATYDRAIELFNRQFSKDE
;
A
#
# COMPACT_ATOMS: atom_id res chain seq x y z
N MET A 1 26.86 17.13 -20.48
CA MET A 1 26.70 16.09 -19.43
C MET A 1 25.42 16.21 -18.62
N LYS A 2 24.73 17.36 -18.55
CA LYS A 2 23.49 17.53 -17.73
C LYS A 2 22.22 16.83 -18.24
N GLU A 3 22.10 16.57 -19.53
CA GLU A 3 20.86 16.06 -20.15
C GLU A 3 20.59 14.57 -19.86
N ASN A 4 21.65 13.77 -19.64
CA ASN A 4 21.55 12.36 -19.29
C ASN A 4 21.22 12.12 -17.80
N ASP A 5 21.56 13.05 -16.91
CA ASP A 5 21.24 12.93 -15.49
C ASP A 5 19.77 13.29 -15.22
N MET A 6 19.27 14.36 -15.85
CA MET A 6 17.86 14.79 -15.73
C MET A 6 16.87 13.72 -16.24
N THR A 7 17.24 12.97 -17.27
CA THR A 7 16.44 11.85 -17.79
C THR A 7 16.49 10.61 -16.88
N LYS A 8 17.59 10.39 -16.15
CA LYS A 8 17.72 9.31 -15.17
C LYS A 8 16.97 9.62 -13.87
N GLU A 9 17.00 10.87 -13.43
CA GLU A 9 16.26 11.39 -12.29
C GLU A 9 14.74 11.28 -12.51
N ASN A 10 14.26 11.71 -13.69
CA ASN A 10 12.86 11.54 -14.07
C ASN A 10 12.42 10.07 -14.09
N ARG A 11 13.29 9.14 -14.50
CA ARG A 11 12.98 7.70 -14.46
C ARG A 11 12.87 7.17 -13.03
N ASN A 12 13.73 7.62 -12.11
CA ASN A 12 13.69 7.20 -10.72
C ASN A 12 12.39 7.67 -10.03
N LEU A 13 11.95 8.89 -10.32
CA LEU A 13 10.67 9.40 -9.81
C LEU A 13 9.49 8.56 -10.29
N VAL A 14 9.44 8.27 -11.60
CA VAL A 14 8.38 7.42 -12.19
C VAL A 14 8.35 6.01 -11.56
N ILE A 15 9.52 5.43 -11.27
CA ILE A 15 9.60 4.13 -10.56
C ILE A 15 9.04 4.25 -9.15
N LEU A 16 9.43 5.28 -8.39
CA LEU A 16 8.93 5.50 -7.03
C LEU A 16 7.41 5.70 -7.00
N GLU A 17 6.86 6.45 -7.95
CA GLU A 17 5.41 6.66 -8.09
C GLU A 17 4.69 5.35 -8.44
N ALA A 18 5.25 4.52 -9.32
CA ALA A 18 4.68 3.22 -9.65
C ALA A 18 4.71 2.25 -8.45
N GLU A 19 5.82 2.20 -7.72
CA GLU A 19 5.95 1.38 -6.51
C GLU A 19 4.98 1.85 -5.40
N ARG A 20 4.82 3.16 -5.25
CA ARG A 20 3.84 3.77 -4.34
C ARG A 20 2.42 3.35 -4.67
N GLU A 21 1.98 3.47 -5.93
CA GLU A 21 0.63 3.09 -6.32
C GLU A 21 0.41 1.58 -6.17
N GLN A 22 1.43 0.76 -6.45
CA GLN A 22 1.35 -0.67 -6.18
C GLN A 22 1.17 -0.98 -4.69
N ALA A 23 1.92 -0.29 -3.81
CA ALA A 23 1.78 -0.44 -2.35
C ALA A 23 0.38 -0.02 -1.87
N LYS A 24 -0.14 1.09 -2.40
CA LYS A 24 -1.50 1.58 -2.12
C LYS A 24 -2.56 0.56 -2.53
N MET A 25 -2.52 0.08 -3.77
CA MET A 25 -3.47 -0.94 -4.25
C MET A 25 -3.46 -2.20 -3.39
N ARG A 26 -2.26 -2.66 -2.97
CA ARG A 26 -2.14 -3.81 -2.07
C ARG A 26 -2.78 -3.53 -0.70
N LEU A 27 -2.55 -2.36 -0.12
CA LEU A 27 -3.17 -1.95 1.14
C LEU A 27 -4.70 -1.86 1.03
N GLU A 28 -5.22 -1.27 -0.03
CA GLU A 28 -6.66 -1.18 -0.30
C GLU A 28 -7.31 -2.56 -0.43
N ASN A 29 -6.65 -3.49 -1.11
CA ASN A 29 -7.11 -4.87 -1.26
C ASN A 29 -7.13 -5.62 0.08
N GLU A 30 -6.07 -5.50 0.89
CA GLU A 30 -6.01 -6.11 2.23
C GLU A 30 -7.12 -5.57 3.15
N ILE A 31 -7.34 -4.23 3.15
CA ILE A 31 -8.42 -3.61 3.91
C ILE A 31 -9.79 -4.13 3.46
N SER A 32 -10.02 -4.24 2.16
CA SER A 32 -11.28 -4.73 1.61
C SER A 32 -11.51 -6.20 1.94
N SER A 33 -10.47 -7.03 1.88
CA SER A 33 -10.52 -8.44 2.28
C SER A 33 -10.90 -8.59 3.76
N ILE A 34 -10.30 -7.79 4.65
CA ILE A 34 -10.60 -7.81 6.08
C ILE A 34 -12.03 -7.38 6.36
N ARG A 35 -12.53 -6.33 5.69
CA ARG A 35 -13.94 -5.92 5.80
C ARG A 35 -14.89 -7.05 5.42
N ASN A 36 -14.66 -7.68 4.26
CA ASN A 36 -15.48 -8.81 3.81
C ASN A 36 -15.47 -10.00 4.78
N MET A 37 -14.32 -10.29 5.41
CA MET A 37 -14.22 -11.33 6.44
C MET A 37 -15.04 -10.99 7.68
N LEU A 38 -14.97 -9.74 8.14
CA LEU A 38 -15.76 -9.26 9.27
C LEU A 38 -17.26 -9.28 8.96
N ASP A 39 -17.66 -8.85 7.78
CA ASP A 39 -19.06 -8.88 7.33
C ASP A 39 -19.60 -10.32 7.27
N ASN A 40 -18.79 -11.26 6.78
CA ASN A 40 -19.15 -12.68 6.77
C ASN A 40 -19.28 -13.26 8.17
N LEU A 41 -18.37 -12.93 9.10
CA LEU A 41 -18.47 -13.33 10.50
C LEU A 41 -19.73 -12.77 11.15
N GLU A 42 -20.03 -11.49 10.94
CA GLU A 42 -21.24 -10.85 11.46
C GLU A 42 -22.51 -11.51 10.91
N SER A 43 -22.54 -11.79 9.60
CA SER A 43 -23.65 -12.50 8.96
C SER A 43 -23.84 -13.90 9.55
N LYS A 44 -22.77 -14.67 9.74
CA LYS A 44 -22.83 -16.01 10.37
C LYS A 44 -23.38 -15.93 11.79
N LEU A 45 -22.90 -14.98 12.59
CA LEU A 45 -23.38 -14.76 13.95
C LEU A 45 -24.87 -14.39 13.98
N LYS A 46 -25.32 -13.46 13.14
CA LYS A 46 -26.74 -13.04 13.06
C LYS A 46 -27.67 -14.18 12.67
N ASN A 47 -27.20 -15.10 11.84
CA ASN A 47 -27.98 -16.22 11.33
C ASN A 47 -27.78 -17.53 12.14
N ASN A 48 -27.12 -17.48 13.30
CA ASN A 48 -26.77 -18.66 14.12
C ASN A 48 -26.06 -19.77 13.33
N GLN A 49 -25.23 -19.38 12.34
CA GLN A 49 -24.43 -20.31 11.55
C GLN A 49 -23.16 -20.70 12.32
N GLN A 50 -22.65 -21.90 12.05
CA GLN A 50 -21.41 -22.39 12.66
C GLN A 50 -20.21 -21.59 12.17
N LEU A 51 -19.29 -21.26 13.09
CA LEU A 51 -18.01 -20.60 12.82
C LEU A 51 -16.88 -21.62 12.68
N TYR A 52 -15.95 -21.35 11.77
CA TYR A 52 -14.71 -22.11 11.59
C TYR A 52 -13.50 -21.21 11.84
N ILE A 53 -12.37 -21.80 12.25
CA ILE A 53 -11.10 -21.06 12.43
C ILE A 53 -10.66 -20.37 11.13
N SER A 54 -11.01 -20.95 9.98
CA SER A 54 -10.77 -20.39 8.65
C SER A 54 -11.60 -19.12 8.34
N ASP A 55 -12.63 -18.81 9.12
CA ASP A 55 -13.42 -17.57 8.97
C ASP A 55 -12.73 -16.35 9.60
N GLY A 56 -11.66 -16.57 10.38
CA GLY A 56 -10.85 -15.49 10.95
C GLY A 56 -9.95 -14.79 9.93
N LEU A 57 -9.27 -13.72 10.35
CA LEU A 57 -8.45 -12.83 9.50
C LEU A 57 -7.16 -13.46 8.93
N GLN A 58 -7.00 -14.78 8.98
CA GLN A 58 -5.77 -15.54 8.75
C GLN A 58 -4.87 -14.92 7.67
N GLY A 59 -3.65 -14.50 8.04
CA GLY A 59 -2.64 -13.94 7.13
C GLY A 59 -2.88 -12.51 6.63
N ASN A 60 -4.13 -12.04 6.57
CA ASN A 60 -4.44 -10.68 6.08
C ASN A 60 -4.07 -9.60 7.10
N GLY A 61 -4.21 -9.89 8.40
CA GLY A 61 -3.81 -8.95 9.46
C GLY A 61 -2.32 -8.58 9.43
N SER A 62 -1.44 -9.53 9.08
CA SER A 62 0.02 -9.31 9.05
C SER A 62 0.51 -8.48 7.86
N ASN A 63 -0.28 -8.36 6.79
CA ASN A 63 0.13 -7.68 5.57
C ASN A 63 -0.20 -6.17 5.58
N ILE A 64 -1.16 -5.72 6.40
CA ILE A 64 -1.52 -4.30 6.51
C ILE A 64 -0.31 -3.47 6.93
N ASP A 65 0.32 -3.81 8.06
CA ASP A 65 1.43 -3.02 8.61
C ASP A 65 2.60 -2.94 7.63
N LYS A 66 2.85 -4.05 6.91
CA LYS A 66 3.87 -4.11 5.86
C LYS A 66 3.57 -3.16 4.70
N HIS A 67 2.37 -3.21 4.12
CA HIS A 67 2.02 -2.37 2.98
C HIS A 67 1.88 -0.89 3.37
N LEU A 68 1.41 -0.61 4.59
CA LEU A 68 1.38 0.73 5.16
C LEU A 68 2.80 1.31 5.31
N ALA A 69 3.73 0.54 5.86
CA ALA A 69 5.12 0.95 6.00
C ALA A 69 5.78 1.21 4.63
N GLN A 70 5.49 0.37 3.63
CA GLN A 70 5.96 0.59 2.25
C GLN A 70 5.40 1.90 1.68
N LEU A 71 4.08 2.13 1.79
CA LEU A 71 3.45 3.35 1.29
C LEU A 71 4.05 4.61 1.93
N ALA A 72 4.17 4.63 3.26
CA ALA A 72 4.76 5.74 3.99
C ALA A 72 6.23 6.00 3.61
N THR A 73 6.98 4.93 3.34
CA THR A 73 8.38 5.03 2.87
C THR A 73 8.45 5.68 1.50
N TYR A 74 7.59 5.28 0.56
CA TYR A 74 7.55 5.85 -0.78
C TYR A 74 7.06 7.30 -0.80
N ASP A 75 6.02 7.63 -0.02
CA ASP A 75 5.57 9.02 0.16
C ASP A 75 6.73 9.90 0.62
N ARG A 76 7.50 9.44 1.61
CA ARG A 76 8.64 10.20 2.13
C ARG A 76 9.79 10.32 1.12
N ALA A 77 10.07 9.26 0.36
CA ALA A 77 11.10 9.26 -0.67
C ALA A 77 10.79 10.25 -1.80
N ILE A 78 9.54 10.25 -2.29
CA ILE A 78 9.07 11.19 -3.31
C ILE A 78 9.13 12.64 -2.79
N GLU A 79 8.70 12.88 -1.56
CA GLU A 79 8.79 14.20 -0.94
C GLU A 79 10.23 14.71 -0.87
N LEU A 80 11.17 13.86 -0.44
CA LEU A 80 12.59 14.22 -0.36
C LEU A 80 13.19 14.47 -1.75
N PHE A 81 12.86 13.62 -2.73
CA PHE A 81 13.29 13.78 -4.12
C PHE A 81 12.81 15.13 -4.66
N ASN A 82 11.52 15.41 -4.59
CA ASN A 82 10.95 16.67 -5.05
C ASN A 82 11.60 17.88 -4.35
N ARG A 83 11.79 17.86 -3.02
CA ARG A 83 12.46 18.96 -2.31
C ARG A 83 13.90 19.19 -2.74
N GLN A 84 14.62 18.15 -3.16
CA GLN A 84 16.00 18.26 -3.62
C GLN A 84 16.07 18.96 -4.98
N PHE A 85 15.12 18.67 -5.88
CA PHE A 85 15.12 19.20 -7.25
C PHE A 85 14.24 20.44 -7.44
N SER A 86 13.34 20.78 -6.50
CA SER A 86 12.61 22.06 -6.47
C SER A 86 13.43 23.24 -5.92
N LYS A 87 14.66 23.01 -5.44
CA LYS A 87 15.57 24.06 -4.97
C LYS A 87 16.54 24.56 -6.03
N ASP A 88 16.51 23.98 -7.23
CA ASP A 88 17.38 24.32 -8.36
C ASP A 88 16.69 25.22 -9.42
N GLU A 89 15.50 25.76 -9.12
CA GLU A 89 14.84 26.89 -9.83
C GLU A 89 15.03 28.22 -9.09
#